data_AF-A0A1B6LWY3-F1
#
_entry.id   AF-A0A1B6LWY3-F1
#
_cell.length_a   1.000
_cell.length_b   1.000
_cell.length_c   1.000
_cell.angle_alpha   90.00
_cell.angle_beta   90.00
_cell.angle_gamma   90.00
#
_symmetry.space_group_name_H-M   'P 1'
#
loop_
_entity.id
_entity.type
_entity.pdbx_description
1 polymer ?
#
loop_
_entity_poly.entity_id
_entity_poly.type
_entity_poly.pdbx_seq_one_letter_code
_entity_poly.pdbx_strand_id
1 'polypeptide(L)'
;FPNDDERPADNATVEGCYEDPYGVGARRRGPSYPSSTSLPSHLPHAQARTQWKRLLLLIVAITVHNIPEGLAVGVGNAAIGSSASATYQSARNLAIGIGLQNFPEGLAVSLPLKAAGFSTFRSFWYGQLSGMVEPVAGLLGVLAISLAQPLLPYALAFAAGAMIYVVFDDIVPEAHSSGNGKLATWGAIIGFLIMMILDVALG
;
A
#
# COMPACT_ATOMS: atom_id res chain seq x y z
N PHE A 1 -47.30 -14.02 -46.25
CA PHE A 1 -47.04 -13.99 -44.80
C PHE A 1 -46.12 -12.80 -44.55
N PRO A 2 -46.60 -11.76 -43.87
CA PRO A 2 -46.06 -10.39 -43.90
C PRO A 2 -44.97 -10.22 -42.80
N ASN A 3 -44.14 -9.18 -42.68
CA ASN A 3 -44.35 -7.74 -42.82
C ASN A 3 -43.07 -7.02 -43.27
N ASP A 4 -43.31 -5.95 -44.03
CA ASP A 4 -42.48 -4.77 -44.27
C ASP A 4 -42.17 -4.02 -42.96
N ASP A 5 -41.00 -3.38 -42.85
CA ASP A 5 -40.90 -1.90 -42.95
C ASP A 5 -39.55 -1.36 -42.48
N GLU A 6 -38.98 -0.53 -43.33
CA GLU A 6 -37.82 0.33 -43.09
C GLU A 6 -38.20 1.61 -42.30
N ARG A 7 -37.25 2.09 -41.47
CA ARG A 7 -36.92 3.49 -41.09
C ARG A 7 -37.83 4.29 -40.10
N PRO A 8 -37.38 5.45 -39.55
CA PRO A 8 -36.02 6.04 -39.38
C PRO A 8 -35.73 6.58 -37.94
N ALA A 9 -34.55 7.17 -37.75
CA ALA A 9 -34.09 7.86 -36.54
C ALA A 9 -34.88 9.15 -36.20
N ASP A 10 -35.06 9.49 -34.91
CA ASP A 10 -34.94 10.88 -34.44
C ASP A 10 -34.85 11.08 -32.91
N ASN A 11 -33.93 11.98 -32.55
CA ASN A 11 -33.87 12.98 -31.47
C ASN A 11 -34.61 12.85 -30.12
N ALA A 12 -33.79 12.93 -29.06
CA ALA A 12 -33.84 13.86 -27.91
C ALA A 12 -35.20 14.31 -27.34
N THR A 13 -35.42 14.05 -26.04
CA THR A 13 -35.85 15.09 -25.09
C THR A 13 -35.43 14.80 -23.65
N VAL A 14 -34.90 15.85 -23.05
CA VAL A 14 -34.66 16.08 -21.62
C VAL A 14 -36.01 16.39 -20.97
N GLU A 15 -36.42 15.63 -19.97
CA GLU A 15 -37.40 16.02 -18.94
C GLU A 15 -36.98 15.32 -17.64
N GLY A 16 -36.79 15.97 -16.50
CA GLY A 16 -37.10 17.32 -16.08
C GLY A 16 -37.29 17.26 -14.56
N CYS A 17 -36.39 17.87 -13.79
CA CYS A 17 -36.61 18.12 -12.38
C CYS A 17 -37.87 18.99 -12.23
N TYR A 18 -38.86 18.52 -11.48
CA TYR A 18 -39.88 19.38 -10.90
C TYR A 18 -40.29 18.81 -9.54
N GLU A 19 -39.81 19.43 -8.48
CA GLU A 19 -40.33 19.21 -7.13
C GLU A 19 -41.65 19.97 -6.99
N ASP A 20 -42.66 19.34 -6.41
CA ASP A 20 -43.93 19.96 -6.01
C ASP A 20 -43.85 20.39 -4.53
N PRO A 21 -43.88 21.70 -4.21
CA PRO A 21 -43.68 22.16 -2.84
C PRO A 21 -44.95 22.40 -2.02
N TYR A 22 -46.19 22.17 -2.50
CA TYR A 22 -47.39 22.42 -1.67
C TYR A 22 -48.65 21.60 -2.08
N GLY A 23 -48.95 20.49 -1.40
CA GLY A 23 -50.36 20.09 -1.19
C GLY A 23 -50.73 18.59 -1.10
N VAL A 24 -51.17 18.20 0.10
CA VAL A 24 -52.36 17.37 0.38
C VAL A 24 -52.46 15.95 -0.24
N GLY A 25 -52.19 14.95 0.61
CA GLY A 25 -53.10 13.84 0.90
C GLY A 25 -53.49 12.86 -0.22
N ALA A 26 -52.74 11.75 -0.33
CA ALA A 26 -53.29 10.49 -0.80
C ALA A 26 -52.69 9.30 -0.03
N ARG A 27 -53.48 8.70 0.87
CA ARG A 27 -53.18 7.38 1.44
C ARG A 27 -53.20 6.35 0.31
N ARG A 28 -52.05 6.05 -0.29
CA ARG A 28 -51.85 4.83 -1.08
C ARG A 28 -51.26 3.77 -0.16
N ARG A 29 -52.03 2.70 0.11
CA ARG A 29 -51.47 1.46 0.64
C ARG A 29 -50.44 0.96 -0.38
N GLY A 30 -49.16 1.09 -0.04
CA GLY A 30 -48.09 0.45 -0.81
C GLY A 30 -48.23 -1.08 -0.74
N PRO A 31 -47.76 -1.80 -1.77
CA PRO A 31 -47.74 -3.26 -1.75
C PRO A 31 -46.92 -3.75 -0.55
N SER A 32 -47.47 -4.73 0.17
CA SER A 32 -46.81 -5.40 1.28
C SER A 32 -45.51 -6.04 0.81
N TYR A 33 -44.37 -5.56 1.34
CA TYR A 33 -43.08 -6.22 1.14
C TYR A 33 -43.13 -7.60 1.82
N PRO A 34 -42.80 -8.70 1.14
CA PRO A 34 -42.58 -9.97 1.82
C PRO A 34 -41.37 -9.80 2.76
N SER A 35 -41.65 -9.92 4.06
CA SER A 35 -40.65 -10.02 5.11
C SER A 35 -39.78 -11.27 4.89
N SER A 36 -38.50 -11.13 5.24
CA SER A 36 -37.48 -12.19 5.29
C SER A 36 -37.17 -12.88 3.96
N THR A 37 -36.42 -12.18 3.10
CA THR A 37 -35.38 -12.90 2.34
C THR A 37 -34.16 -12.94 3.24
N SER A 38 -33.93 -14.08 3.88
CA SER A 38 -32.66 -14.38 4.54
C SER A 38 -31.53 -14.11 3.55
N LEU A 39 -30.67 -13.12 3.85
CA LEU A 39 -29.41 -12.96 3.14
C LEU A 39 -28.68 -14.31 3.12
N PRO A 40 -28.11 -14.74 1.99
CA PRO A 40 -27.28 -15.94 1.96
C PRO A 40 -26.12 -15.75 2.95
N SER A 41 -26.08 -16.54 4.02
CA SER A 41 -25.03 -16.50 5.06
C SER A 41 -23.68 -17.04 4.59
N HIS A 42 -23.51 -17.28 3.28
CA HIS A 42 -22.31 -17.87 2.70
C HIS A 42 -21.93 -17.16 1.40
N LEU A 43 -21.04 -16.19 1.52
CA LEU A 43 -20.03 -15.91 0.49
C LEU A 43 -18.67 -15.71 1.18
N PRO A 44 -17.80 -16.73 1.40
CA PRO A 44 -16.51 -16.38 2.04
C PRO A 44 -15.23 -17.16 1.67
N HIS A 45 -15.18 -18.03 0.66
CA HIS A 45 -13.90 -18.68 0.32
C HIS A 45 -13.04 -17.87 -0.66
N ALA A 46 -13.64 -17.26 -1.68
CA ALA A 46 -12.89 -16.52 -2.69
C ALA A 46 -12.31 -15.19 -2.16
N GLN A 47 -13.11 -14.41 -1.41
CA GLN A 47 -12.70 -13.11 -0.86
C GLN A 47 -11.62 -13.22 0.22
N ALA A 48 -11.74 -14.21 1.12
CA ALA A 48 -10.70 -14.47 2.11
C ALA A 48 -9.37 -14.85 1.45
N ARG A 49 -9.40 -15.72 0.42
CA ARG A 49 -8.20 -16.15 -0.33
C ARG A 49 -7.51 -14.98 -1.04
N THR A 50 -8.25 -14.01 -1.57
CA THR A 50 -7.66 -12.82 -2.19
C THR A 50 -7.02 -11.89 -1.17
N GLN A 51 -7.64 -11.71 0.01
CA GLN A 51 -7.10 -10.88 1.08
C GLN A 51 -5.79 -11.45 1.65
N TRP A 52 -5.73 -12.78 1.87
CA TRP A 52 -4.50 -13.45 2.31
C TRP A 52 -3.37 -13.34 1.30
N LYS A 53 -3.68 -13.43 0.00
CA LYS A 53 -2.68 -13.25 -1.07
C LYS A 53 -2.10 -11.84 -1.04
N ARG A 54 -2.94 -10.80 -0.93
CA ARG A 54 -2.48 -9.41 -0.82
C ARG A 54 -1.59 -9.18 0.40
N LEU A 55 -2.01 -9.69 1.57
CA LEU A 55 -1.20 -9.61 2.79
C LEU A 55 0.16 -10.30 2.64
N LEU A 56 0.18 -11.48 2.02
CA LEU A 56 1.42 -12.21 1.77
C LEU A 56 2.32 -11.47 0.77
N LEU A 57 1.76 -10.94 -0.32
CA LEU A 57 2.49 -10.16 -1.31
C LEU A 57 3.09 -8.91 -0.67
N LEU A 58 2.33 -8.20 0.17
CA LEU A 58 2.81 -7.04 0.93
C LEU A 58 3.98 -7.40 1.86
N ILE A 59 3.85 -8.47 2.66
CA ILE A 59 4.92 -8.92 3.57
C ILE A 59 6.18 -9.30 2.79
N VAL A 60 6.03 -10.06 1.71
CA VAL A 60 7.15 -10.50 0.87
C VAL A 60 7.81 -9.31 0.20
N ALA A 61 7.03 -8.38 -0.36
CA ALA A 61 7.54 -7.18 -1.01
C ALA A 61 8.37 -6.33 -0.05
N ILE A 62 7.83 -6.01 1.13
CA ILE A 62 8.54 -5.23 2.15
C ILE A 62 9.81 -5.96 2.59
N THR A 63 9.72 -7.27 2.86
CA THR A 63 10.90 -8.07 3.25
C THR A 63 11.99 -8.05 2.18
N VAL A 64 11.64 -8.14 0.90
CA VAL A 64 12.61 -8.10 -0.21
C VAL A 64 13.20 -6.70 -0.38
N HIS A 65 12.43 -5.63 -0.15
CA HIS A 65 12.90 -4.25 -0.22
C HIS A 65 13.94 -3.93 0.85
N ASN A 66 13.77 -4.50 2.05
CA ASN A 66 14.68 -4.31 3.18
C ASN A 66 16.09 -4.88 2.94
N ILE A 67 16.26 -5.78 1.95
CA ILE A 67 17.57 -6.37 1.64
C ILE A 67 18.51 -5.30 1.03
N PRO A 68 18.16 -4.61 -0.08
CA PRO A 68 18.93 -3.48 -0.59
C PRO A 68 19.24 -2.40 0.44
N GLU A 69 18.30 -2.07 1.33
CA GLU A 69 18.51 -1.07 2.38
C GLU A 69 19.55 -1.53 3.40
N GLY A 70 19.42 -2.76 3.91
CA GLY A 70 20.39 -3.32 4.83
C GLY A 70 21.78 -3.38 4.21
N LEU A 71 21.87 -3.84 2.95
CA LEU A 71 23.12 -3.81 2.18
C LEU A 71 23.69 -2.39 2.08
N ALA A 72 22.86 -1.37 1.85
CA ALA A 72 23.29 0.02 1.76
C ALA A 72 23.87 0.53 3.08
N VAL A 73 23.24 0.22 4.22
CA VAL A 73 23.77 0.54 5.55
C VAL A 73 25.14 -0.14 5.77
N GLY A 74 25.23 -1.42 5.45
CA GLY A 74 26.45 -2.22 5.63
C GLY A 74 27.60 -1.75 4.75
N VAL A 75 27.36 -1.59 3.45
CA VAL A 75 28.35 -1.10 2.47
C VAL A 75 28.75 0.33 2.78
N GLY A 76 27.80 1.21 3.13
CA GLY A 76 28.09 2.60 3.51
C GLY A 76 29.03 2.69 4.71
N ASN A 77 28.84 1.84 5.73
CA ASN A 77 29.73 1.76 6.88
C ASN A 77 31.09 1.13 6.54
N ALA A 78 31.12 0.05 5.75
CA ALA A 78 32.37 -0.59 5.36
C ALA A 78 33.23 0.26 4.41
N ALA A 79 32.60 1.17 3.66
CA ALA A 79 33.29 2.08 2.74
C ALA A 79 33.93 3.30 3.43
N ILE A 80 33.77 3.49 4.74
CA ILE A 80 34.31 4.67 5.45
C ILE A 80 35.82 4.82 5.18
N GLY A 81 36.22 5.99 4.70
CA GLY A 81 37.61 6.30 4.34
C GLY A 81 38.03 5.86 2.94
N SER A 82 37.16 5.19 2.18
CA SER A 82 37.44 4.77 0.79
C SER A 82 37.37 5.92 -0.22
N SER A 83 36.71 7.02 0.13
CA SER A 83 36.63 8.25 -0.67
C SER A 83 36.42 9.47 0.23
N ALA A 84 36.56 10.68 -0.33
CA ALA A 84 36.29 11.92 0.41
C ALA A 84 34.82 12.05 0.85
N SER A 85 33.88 11.41 0.14
CA SER A 85 32.44 11.41 0.48
C SER A 85 32.05 10.29 1.45
N ALA A 86 32.77 9.16 1.47
CA ALA A 86 32.50 8.03 2.36
C ALA A 86 33.04 8.30 3.78
N THR A 87 32.34 9.18 4.51
CA THR A 87 32.69 9.56 5.87
C THR A 87 31.84 8.82 6.90
N TYR A 88 32.33 8.72 8.14
CA TYR A 88 31.52 8.23 9.26
C TYR A 88 30.21 9.03 9.42
N GLN A 89 30.27 10.34 9.17
CA GLN A 89 29.10 11.22 9.23
C GLN A 89 28.03 10.78 8.21
N SER A 90 28.42 10.51 6.96
CA SER A 90 27.53 10.05 5.89
C SER A 90 26.96 8.66 6.19
N ALA A 91 27.80 7.71 6.61
CA ALA A 91 27.34 6.36 6.95
C ALA A 91 26.37 6.33 8.15
N ARG A 92 26.62 7.15 9.18
CA ARG A 92 25.73 7.31 10.33
C ARG A 92 24.39 7.92 9.91
N ASN A 93 24.45 8.98 9.12
CA ASN A 93 23.25 9.70 8.70
C ASN A 93 22.35 8.79 7.83
N LEU A 94 22.95 8.02 6.90
CA LEU A 94 22.25 6.98 6.13
C LEU A 94 21.58 5.93 7.02
N ALA A 95 22.30 5.41 8.02
CA ALA A 95 21.76 4.41 8.94
C ALA A 95 20.56 4.94 9.77
N ILE A 96 20.61 6.21 10.18
CA ILE A 96 19.49 6.86 10.87
C ILE A 96 18.31 7.07 9.92
N GLY A 97 18.57 7.52 8.68
CA GLY A 97 17.54 7.72 7.66
C GLY A 97 16.75 6.44 7.40
N ILE A 98 17.45 5.35 7.10
CA ILE A 98 16.87 4.01 6.88
C ILE A 98 16.14 3.53 8.15
N GLY A 99 16.75 3.67 9.33
CA GLY A 99 16.09 3.27 10.59
C GLY A 99 14.77 4.00 10.87
N LEU A 100 14.63 5.26 10.45
CA LEU A 100 13.40 6.02 10.67
C LEU A 100 12.26 5.62 9.73
N GLN A 101 12.53 5.29 8.46
CA GLN A 101 11.49 4.83 7.53
C GLN A 101 11.04 3.39 7.81
N ASN A 102 11.90 2.58 8.44
CA ASN A 102 11.57 1.19 8.78
C ASN A 102 10.48 1.08 9.84
N PHE A 103 10.26 2.13 10.64
CA PHE A 103 9.16 2.19 11.58
C PHE A 103 7.79 2.27 10.87
N PRO A 104 7.52 3.25 9.98
CA PRO A 104 6.35 3.24 9.11
C PRO A 104 6.14 1.93 8.33
N GLU A 105 7.20 1.31 7.81
CA GLU A 105 7.09 0.05 7.06
C GLU A 105 6.69 -1.14 7.94
N GLY A 106 7.28 -1.26 9.12
CA GLY A 106 6.89 -2.27 10.11
C GLY A 106 5.42 -2.12 10.53
N LEU A 107 4.92 -0.89 10.62
CA LEU A 107 3.50 -0.62 10.84
C LEU A 107 2.63 -0.98 9.63
N ALA A 108 3.12 -0.77 8.41
CA ALA A 108 2.44 -1.15 7.17
C ALA A 108 2.23 -2.67 7.06
N VAL A 109 3.11 -3.48 7.68
CA VAL A 109 2.88 -4.93 7.84
C VAL A 109 1.98 -5.25 9.02
N SER A 110 2.18 -4.58 10.16
CA SER A 110 1.50 -4.91 11.42
C SER A 110 0.00 -4.57 11.39
N LEU A 111 -0.39 -3.42 10.84
CA LEU A 111 -1.78 -2.96 10.87
C LEU A 111 -2.73 -3.83 10.01
N PRO A 112 -2.38 -4.23 8.78
CA PRO A 112 -3.22 -5.14 8.00
C PRO A 112 -3.35 -6.53 8.62
N LEU A 113 -2.29 -7.07 9.24
CA LEU A 113 -2.37 -8.33 9.99
C LEU A 113 -3.32 -8.22 11.19
N LYS A 114 -3.28 -7.09 11.89
CA LYS A 114 -4.22 -6.83 12.98
C LYS A 114 -5.67 -6.76 12.46
N ALA A 115 -5.89 -6.08 11.33
CA ALA A 115 -7.20 -5.99 10.68
C ALA A 115 -7.71 -7.36 10.19
N ALA A 116 -6.80 -8.27 9.81
CA ALA A 116 -7.12 -9.65 9.44
C ALA A 116 -7.44 -10.57 10.63
N GLY A 117 -7.42 -10.05 11.87
CA GLY A 117 -7.84 -10.77 13.08
C GLY A 117 -6.71 -11.35 13.92
N PHE A 118 -5.44 -11.06 13.60
CA PHE A 118 -4.32 -11.48 14.46
C PHE A 118 -4.30 -10.71 15.80
N SER A 119 -3.68 -11.30 16.83
CA SER A 119 -3.45 -10.58 18.08
C SER A 119 -2.48 -9.42 17.85
N THR A 120 -2.59 -8.36 18.66
CA THR A 120 -1.74 -7.16 18.53
C THR A 120 -0.26 -7.52 18.63
N PHE A 121 0.08 -8.40 19.57
CA PHE A 121 1.45 -8.87 19.77
C PHE A 121 1.97 -9.67 18.57
N ARG A 122 1.17 -10.59 18.00
CA ARG A 122 1.58 -11.34 16.80
C ARG A 122 1.77 -10.43 15.60
N SER A 123 0.86 -9.49 15.40
CA SER A 123 0.92 -8.55 14.28
C SER A 123 2.17 -7.68 14.36
N PHE A 124 2.47 -7.16 15.56
CA PHE A 124 3.71 -6.44 15.83
C PHE A 124 4.95 -7.29 15.55
N TRP A 125 4.99 -8.54 16.03
CA TRP A 125 6.13 -9.42 15.76
C TRP A 125 6.35 -9.69 14.29
N TYR A 126 5.29 -9.87 13.50
CA TYR A 126 5.44 -10.04 12.06
C TYR A 126 6.03 -8.78 11.39
N GLY A 127 5.65 -7.58 11.83
CA GLY A 127 6.27 -6.34 11.36
C GLY A 127 7.75 -6.22 11.74
N GLN A 128 8.13 -6.64 12.96
CA GLN A 128 9.55 -6.69 13.35
C GLN A 128 10.34 -7.74 12.57
N LEU A 129 9.73 -8.90 12.30
CA LEU A 129 10.36 -9.99 11.57
C LEU A 129 10.61 -9.62 10.10
N SER A 130 9.73 -8.84 9.46
CA SER A 130 9.99 -8.32 8.11
C SER A 130 11.18 -7.36 8.07
N GLY A 131 11.44 -6.61 9.15
CA GLY A 131 12.62 -5.75 9.29
C GLY A 131 13.91 -6.48 9.65
N MET A 132 13.82 -7.67 10.26
CA MET A 132 15.00 -8.42 10.75
C MET A 132 15.99 -8.83 9.64
N VAL A 133 15.54 -8.83 8.39
CA VAL A 133 16.39 -9.12 7.23
C VAL A 133 17.45 -8.03 6.99
N GLU A 134 17.19 -6.80 7.41
CA GLU A 134 18.06 -5.64 7.19
C GLU A 134 19.39 -5.77 7.96
N PRO A 135 19.44 -6.05 9.28
CA PRO A 135 20.70 -6.32 9.98
C PRO A 135 21.51 -7.46 9.37
N VAL A 136 20.85 -8.51 8.89
CA VAL A 136 21.50 -9.66 8.24
C VAL A 136 22.12 -9.22 6.91
N ALA A 137 21.34 -8.51 6.08
CA ALA A 137 21.80 -7.97 4.81
C ALA A 137 22.95 -6.95 5.01
N GLY A 138 22.88 -6.11 6.04
CA GLY A 138 23.96 -5.17 6.38
C GLY A 138 25.25 -5.86 6.79
N LEU A 139 25.17 -6.93 7.58
CA LEU A 139 26.34 -7.74 7.90
C LEU A 139 26.95 -8.35 6.62
N LEU A 140 26.12 -8.88 5.72
CA LEU A 140 26.59 -9.39 4.43
C LEU A 140 27.21 -8.28 3.57
N GLY A 141 26.65 -7.07 3.59
CA GLY A 141 27.19 -5.90 2.90
C GLY A 141 28.58 -5.51 3.38
N VAL A 142 28.83 -5.59 4.69
CA VAL A 142 30.17 -5.39 5.27
C VAL A 142 31.14 -6.48 4.81
N LEU A 143 30.73 -7.75 4.89
CA LEU A 143 31.58 -8.90 4.55
C LEU A 143 31.91 -8.99 3.05
N ALA A 144 31.00 -8.52 2.19
CA ALA A 144 31.09 -8.65 0.74
C ALA A 144 31.18 -7.29 0.02
N ILE A 145 31.75 -6.25 0.65
CA ILE A 145 31.81 -4.88 0.12
C ILE A 145 32.28 -4.80 -1.34
N SER A 146 33.33 -5.52 -1.72
CA SER A 146 33.88 -5.47 -3.08
C SER A 146 32.91 -5.99 -4.15
N LEU A 147 31.99 -6.87 -3.78
CA LEU A 147 30.93 -7.36 -4.66
C LEU A 147 29.66 -6.50 -4.56
N ALA A 148 29.29 -6.10 -3.35
CA ALA A 148 28.05 -5.39 -3.06
C ALA A 148 28.08 -3.94 -3.59
N GLN A 149 29.20 -3.24 -3.44
CA GLN A 149 29.32 -1.82 -3.81
C GLN A 149 28.96 -1.51 -5.28
N PRO A 150 29.45 -2.24 -6.30
CA PRO A 150 29.04 -1.98 -7.69
C PRO A 150 27.61 -2.47 -8.01
N LEU A 151 27.08 -3.44 -7.25
CA LEU A 151 25.74 -3.99 -7.47
C LEU A 151 24.64 -3.17 -6.78
N LEU A 152 25.00 -2.41 -5.74
CA LEU A 152 24.08 -1.67 -4.89
C LEU A 152 23.14 -0.74 -5.65
N PRO A 153 23.58 0.07 -6.63
CA PRO A 153 22.69 0.98 -7.35
C PRO A 153 21.60 0.24 -8.13
N TYR A 154 21.94 -0.93 -8.70
CA TYR A 154 20.99 -1.77 -9.43
C TYR A 154 20.00 -2.44 -8.48
N ALA A 155 20.50 -2.92 -7.33
CA ALA A 155 19.67 -3.51 -6.29
C ALA A 155 18.67 -2.48 -5.73
N LEU A 156 19.11 -1.27 -5.41
CA LEU A 156 18.26 -0.18 -4.93
C LEU A 156 17.24 0.27 -6.00
N ALA A 157 17.65 0.40 -7.27
CA ALA A 157 16.73 0.74 -8.35
C ALA A 157 15.64 -0.32 -8.55
N PHE A 158 16.02 -1.60 -8.48
CA PHE A 158 15.06 -2.71 -8.51
C PHE A 158 14.09 -2.66 -7.31
N ALA A 159 14.62 -2.44 -6.11
CA ALA A 159 13.84 -2.30 -4.88
C ALA A 159 12.82 -1.17 -4.99
N ALA A 160 13.25 0.01 -5.46
CA ALA A 160 12.40 1.18 -5.64
C ALA A 160 11.27 0.90 -6.64
N GLY A 161 11.57 0.26 -7.77
CA GLY A 161 10.56 -0.15 -8.74
C GLY A 161 9.53 -1.13 -8.17
N ALA A 162 9.98 -2.12 -7.39
CA ALA A 162 9.11 -3.08 -6.74
C ALA A 162 8.16 -2.41 -5.72
N MET A 163 8.65 -1.46 -4.92
CA MET A 163 7.81 -0.74 -3.96
C MET A 163 6.82 0.20 -4.62
N ILE A 164 7.18 0.85 -5.73
CA ILE A 164 6.22 1.60 -6.54
C ILE A 164 5.08 0.68 -7.01
N TYR A 165 5.40 -0.49 -7.56
CA TYR A 165 4.38 -1.46 -7.98
C TYR A 165 3.42 -1.83 -6.83
N VAL A 166 3.97 -2.20 -5.66
CA VAL A 166 3.17 -2.60 -4.49
C VAL A 166 2.29 -1.46 -3.97
N VAL A 167 2.83 -0.24 -3.94
CA VAL A 167 2.05 0.94 -3.52
C VAL A 167 0.87 1.18 -4.44
N PHE A 168 1.07 1.12 -5.76
CA PHE A 168 0.01 1.40 -6.73
C PHE A 168 -0.98 0.25 -6.93
N ASP A 169 -0.53 -1.00 -6.87
CA ASP A 169 -1.38 -2.18 -7.15
C ASP A 169 -2.13 -2.67 -5.90
N ASP A 170 -1.51 -2.57 -4.72
CA ASP A 170 -2.10 -3.04 -3.46
C ASP A 170 -2.51 -1.90 -2.53
N ILE A 171 -1.59 -1.00 -2.13
CA ILE A 171 -1.84 -0.06 -1.02
C ILE A 171 -2.86 1.03 -1.38
N VAL A 172 -2.68 1.70 -2.53
CA VAL A 172 -3.55 2.81 -2.96
C VAL A 172 -4.99 2.33 -3.22
N PRO A 173 -5.23 1.23 -3.95
CA PRO A 173 -6.59 0.72 -4.16
C PRO A 173 -7.27 0.30 -2.85
N GLU A 174 -6.55 -0.38 -1.95
CA GLU A 174 -7.08 -0.83 -0.66
C GLU A 174 -7.47 0.35 0.25
N ALA A 175 -6.66 1.41 0.26
CA ALA A 175 -6.94 2.61 1.04
C ALA A 175 -8.18 3.36 0.53
N HIS A 176 -8.44 3.33 -0.78
CA HIS A 176 -9.63 3.94 -1.39
C HIS A 176 -10.89 3.07 -1.26
N SER A 177 -10.77 1.74 -1.31
CA SER A 177 -11.92 0.83 -1.11
C SER A 177 -12.47 0.88 0.32
N SER A 178 -11.67 1.35 1.27
CA SER A 178 -12.02 1.48 2.69
C SER A 178 -12.92 2.69 3.03
N GLY A 179 -13.48 3.38 2.01
CA GLY A 179 -14.42 4.50 2.18
C GLY A 179 -13.79 5.83 2.62
N ASN A 180 -12.47 5.87 2.82
CA ASN A 180 -11.72 7.01 3.37
C ASN A 180 -10.72 7.61 2.38
N GLY A 181 -11.00 7.56 1.07
CA GLY A 181 -10.06 7.96 0.01
C GLY A 181 -9.40 9.32 0.22
N LYS A 182 -10.14 10.35 0.66
CA LYS A 182 -9.57 11.67 0.95
C LYS A 182 -8.53 11.64 2.08
N LEU A 183 -8.81 10.91 3.16
CA LEU A 183 -7.87 10.74 4.27
C LEU A 183 -6.64 9.92 3.84
N ALA A 184 -6.85 8.89 3.00
CA ALA A 184 -5.77 8.12 2.42
C ALA A 184 -4.83 8.98 1.55
N THR A 185 -5.37 9.83 0.69
CA THR A 185 -4.58 10.76 -0.13
C THR A 185 -3.79 11.74 0.74
N TRP A 186 -4.44 12.38 1.73
CA TRP A 186 -3.75 13.30 2.64
C TRP A 186 -2.66 12.59 3.47
N GLY A 187 -2.95 11.39 3.96
CA GLY A 187 -1.98 10.55 4.65
C GLY A 187 -0.78 10.19 3.78
N ALA A 188 -1.01 9.83 2.51
CA ALA A 188 0.06 9.57 1.56
C ALA A 188 0.92 10.80 1.27
N ILE A 189 0.30 11.99 1.08
CA ILE A 189 1.03 13.24 0.87
C ILE A 189 1.88 13.59 2.08
N ILE A 190 1.30 13.56 3.29
CA ILE A 190 2.01 13.89 4.53
C ILE A 190 3.14 12.88 4.78
N GLY A 191 2.87 11.59 4.62
CA GLY A 191 3.87 10.54 4.76
C GLY A 191 5.03 10.70 3.78
N PHE A 192 4.73 10.97 2.51
CA PHE A 192 5.73 11.24 1.48
C PHE A 192 6.57 12.48 1.83
N LEU A 193 5.95 13.58 2.26
CA LEU A 193 6.67 14.79 2.66
C LEU A 193 7.58 14.55 3.86
N ILE A 194 7.10 13.84 4.89
CA ILE A 194 7.91 13.49 6.05
C ILE A 194 9.12 12.65 5.62
N MET A 195 8.90 11.63 4.79
CA MET A 195 9.98 10.77 4.29
C MET A 195 11.00 11.59 3.48
N MET A 196 10.55 12.46 2.56
CA MET A 196 11.44 13.34 1.78
C MET A 196 12.22 14.34 2.64
N ILE A 197 11.59 14.90 3.68
CA ILE A 197 12.29 15.79 4.63
C ILE A 197 13.36 15.01 5.38
N LEU A 198 13.06 13.79 5.83
CA LEU A 198 14.02 12.94 6.54
C LEU A 198 15.19 12.54 5.64
N ASP A 199 14.92 12.15 4.39
CA ASP A 199 15.94 11.79 3.40
C ASP A 199 16.90 12.96 3.14
N VAL A 200 16.37 14.17 2.89
CA VAL A 200 17.20 15.36 2.65
C VAL A 200 17.91 15.86 3.92
N ALA A 201 17.30 15.70 5.10
CA ALA A 201 17.91 16.15 6.36
C ALA A 201 18.98 15.18 6.89
N LEU A 202 18.86 13.89 6.56
CA LEU A 202 19.75 12.81 6.97
C LEU A 202 20.62 12.30 5.80
N GLY A 203 20.60 12.99 4.67
CA GLY A 203 21.41 12.72 3.49
C GLY A 203 22.17 13.96 3.06
#